data_AF-A0A951Z219-F1
#
_entry.id   AF-A0A951Z219-F1
#
_cell.length_a   1.000
_cell.length_b   1.000
_cell.length_c   1.000
_cell.angle_alpha   90.00
_cell.angle_beta   90.00
_cell.angle_gamma   90.00
#
_symmetry.space_group_name_H-M   'P 1'
#
loop_
_entity.id
_entity.type
_entity.pdbx_description
1 polymer ?
#
loop_
_entity_poly.entity_id
_entity_poly.type
_entity_poly.pdbx_seq_one_letter_code
_entity_poly.pdbx_strand_id
1 'polypeptide(L)'
;MNKEDLAFVAEALLALCERDRKAPHYTEASFEAKLRSASRREAKFAHVAMGRGSHPMLQSECEDVIAAADLTDRQRDVLMQRLEGRTFEEIGHAGGHTKQGAQSIFVQGLKKLMRAYDVYAYRGLCDVYRDEVRRGTRSRKVVVGRVGRI
;
A
#
# COMPACT_ATOMS: atom_id res chain seq x y z
N MET A 1 -21.76 -1.87 -30.37
CA MET A 1 -20.39 -2.36 -30.25
C MET A 1 -20.35 -3.31 -29.07
N ASN A 2 -20.24 -4.61 -29.35
CA ASN A 2 -20.24 -5.66 -28.33
C ASN A 2 -18.78 -5.89 -27.83
N LYS A 3 -18.60 -6.73 -26.81
CA LYS A 3 -17.28 -7.04 -26.24
C LYS A 3 -16.34 -7.75 -27.22
N GLU A 4 -16.88 -8.52 -28.14
CA GLU A 4 -16.13 -9.27 -29.15
C GLU A 4 -15.60 -8.33 -30.25
N ASP A 5 -16.39 -7.31 -30.62
CA ASP A 5 -16.00 -6.23 -31.55
C ASP A 5 -14.81 -5.44 -30.97
N LEU A 6 -14.84 -5.16 -29.67
CA LEU A 6 -13.75 -4.47 -28.95
C LEU A 6 -12.46 -5.30 -28.91
N ALA A 7 -12.58 -6.60 -28.66
CA ALA A 7 -11.43 -7.50 -28.66
C ALA A 7 -10.81 -7.61 -30.06
N PHE A 8 -11.64 -7.75 -31.10
CA PHE A 8 -11.20 -7.79 -32.49
C PHE A 8 -10.49 -6.50 -32.92
N VAL A 9 -11.04 -5.33 -32.57
CA VAL A 9 -10.41 -4.03 -32.87
C VAL A 9 -9.09 -3.87 -32.11
N ALA A 10 -9.02 -4.28 -30.84
CA ALA A 10 -7.78 -4.23 -30.06
C ALA A 10 -6.68 -5.13 -30.67
N GLU A 11 -7.06 -6.33 -31.12
CA GLU A 11 -6.13 -7.28 -31.75
C GLU A 11 -5.65 -6.80 -33.12
N ALA A 12 -6.52 -6.18 -33.91
CA ALA A 12 -6.18 -5.54 -35.18
C ALA A 12 -5.24 -4.33 -34.99
N LEU A 13 -5.46 -3.50 -33.96
CA LEU A 13 -4.56 -2.39 -33.62
C LEU A 13 -3.19 -2.87 -33.13
N LEU A 14 -3.15 -3.96 -32.36
CA LEU A 14 -1.90 -4.58 -31.91
C LEU A 14 -1.11 -5.22 -33.07
N ALA A 15 -1.80 -5.74 -34.09
CA ALA A 15 -1.17 -6.30 -35.28
C ALA A 15 -0.54 -5.22 -36.20
N LEU A 16 -1.06 -3.98 -36.15
CA LEU A 16 -0.54 -2.83 -36.89
C LEU A 16 0.69 -2.18 -36.22
N CYS A 17 0.93 -2.42 -34.94
CA CYS A 17 2.14 -1.99 -34.27
C CYS A 17 3.32 -2.89 -34.68
N GLU A 18 4.33 -2.34 -35.36
CA GLU A 18 5.56 -3.07 -35.67
C GLU A 18 6.19 -3.62 -34.38
N ARG A 19 6.45 -4.93 -34.37
CA ARG A 19 7.06 -5.63 -33.24
C ARG A 19 8.49 -5.15 -33.04
N ASP A 20 8.73 -4.37 -31.97
CA ASP A 20 10.08 -4.07 -31.52
C ASP A 20 10.80 -5.36 -31.12
N ARG A 21 11.80 -5.76 -31.91
CA ARG A 21 12.63 -6.95 -31.69
C ARG A 21 13.41 -6.90 -30.37
N LYS A 22 13.53 -5.73 -29.73
CA LYS A 22 14.23 -5.56 -28.44
C LYS A 22 13.34 -5.78 -27.22
N ALA A 23 12.03 -5.94 -27.39
CA ALA A 23 11.10 -6.20 -26.28
C ALA A 23 10.07 -7.28 -26.64
N PRO A 24 10.45 -8.58 -26.64
CA PRO A 24 9.53 -9.66 -26.97
C PRO A 24 8.54 -9.91 -25.82
N HIS A 25 7.39 -9.25 -25.94
CA HIS A 25 6.05 -9.53 -25.38
C HIS A 25 5.82 -9.60 -23.86
N TYR A 26 4.99 -8.66 -23.39
CA TYR A 26 3.83 -8.97 -22.54
C TYR A 26 2.76 -9.61 -23.45
N THR A 27 2.56 -10.93 -23.39
CA THR A 27 1.34 -11.59 -23.89
C THR A 27 0.37 -11.81 -22.73
N GLU A 28 -0.94 -11.87 -23.01
CA GLU A 28 -1.98 -12.22 -22.03
C GLU A 28 -1.60 -13.51 -21.26
N ALA A 29 -1.16 -14.54 -21.99
CA ALA A 29 -0.72 -15.82 -21.40
C ALA A 29 0.51 -15.67 -20.48
N SER A 30 1.47 -14.81 -20.82
CA SER A 30 2.63 -14.53 -19.97
C SER A 30 2.26 -13.74 -18.71
N PHE A 31 1.25 -12.87 -18.83
CA PHE A 31 0.71 -12.09 -17.73
C PHE A 31 -0.05 -12.97 -16.74
N GLU A 32 -0.93 -13.85 -17.24
CA GLU A 32 -1.61 -14.83 -16.41
C GLU A 32 -0.64 -15.80 -15.71
N ALA A 33 0.42 -16.23 -16.41
CA ALA A 33 1.44 -17.08 -15.81
C ALA A 33 2.17 -16.36 -14.66
N LYS A 34 2.44 -15.05 -14.81
CA LYS A 34 2.99 -14.20 -13.74
C LYS A 34 2.02 -14.05 -12.57
N LEU A 35 0.73 -13.84 -12.83
CA LEU A 35 -0.32 -13.77 -11.80
C LEU A 35 -0.41 -15.07 -10.99
N ARG A 36 -0.51 -16.23 -11.66
CA ARG A 36 -0.52 -17.55 -10.99
C ARG A 36 0.73 -17.79 -10.14
N SER A 37 1.90 -17.33 -10.60
CA SER A 37 3.17 -17.42 -9.86
C SER A 37 3.25 -16.45 -8.66
N ALA A 38 2.59 -15.29 -8.74
CA ALA A 38 2.47 -14.35 -7.64
C ALA A 38 1.57 -14.91 -6.52
N SER A 39 0.36 -15.38 -6.84
CA SER A 39 -0.58 -15.93 -5.85
C SER A 39 -0.01 -17.13 -5.09
N ARG A 40 0.75 -18.01 -5.75
CA ARG A 40 1.43 -19.15 -5.12
C ARG A 40 2.56 -18.74 -4.17
N ARG A 41 3.21 -17.59 -4.40
CA ARG A 41 4.25 -17.04 -3.51
C ARG A 41 3.62 -16.40 -2.28
N GLU A 42 2.55 -15.65 -2.48
CA GLU A 42 1.82 -14.95 -1.42
C GLU A 42 1.33 -15.91 -0.31
N ALA A 43 0.78 -17.07 -0.68
CA ALA A 43 0.35 -18.10 0.27
C ALA A 43 1.50 -18.68 1.13
N LYS A 44 2.74 -18.74 0.61
CA LYS A 44 3.89 -19.29 1.32
C LYS A 44 4.46 -18.37 2.39
N PHE A 45 4.25 -17.05 2.26
CA PHE A 45 4.82 -16.05 3.14
C PHE A 45 3.76 -15.31 3.97
N ALA A 46 2.51 -15.75 3.92
CA ALA A 46 1.40 -15.18 4.68
C ALA A 46 1.70 -15.05 6.19
N HIS A 47 2.44 -16.00 6.76
CA HIS A 47 2.84 -15.99 8.18
C HIS A 47 3.94 -14.94 8.51
N VAL A 48 4.75 -14.53 7.53
CA VAL A 48 5.79 -13.50 7.69
C VAL A 48 5.22 -12.10 7.43
N ALA A 49 4.25 -11.98 6.51
CA ALA A 49 3.53 -10.75 6.24
C ALA A 49 2.56 -10.33 7.37
N MET A 50 2.17 -11.27 8.25
CA MET A 50 1.36 -11.02 9.45
C MET A 50 2.18 -10.56 10.67
N GLY A 51 3.37 -9.99 10.44
CA GLY A 51 4.17 -9.36 11.50
C GLY A 51 3.48 -8.12 12.05
N ARG A 52 2.81 -8.26 13.20
CA ARG A 52 2.16 -7.20 13.99
C ARG A 52 3.15 -6.22 14.66
N GLY A 53 4.21 -5.82 13.95
CA GLY A 53 5.17 -4.82 14.42
C GLY A 53 5.09 -3.60 13.52
N SER A 54 4.95 -2.41 14.12
CA SER A 54 5.10 -1.13 13.42
C SER A 54 6.39 -1.17 12.60
N HIS A 55 6.28 -1.09 11.27
CA HIS A 55 7.45 -1.06 10.41
C HIS A 55 8.14 0.30 10.62
N PRO A 56 9.43 0.37 11.01
CA PRO A 56 10.08 1.65 11.38
C PRO A 56 9.93 2.75 10.31
N MET A 57 9.92 2.36 9.05
CA MET A 57 9.72 3.28 7.92
C MET A 57 8.28 3.81 7.82
N LEU A 58 7.27 2.99 8.17
CA LEU A 58 5.88 3.45 8.24
C LEU A 58 5.72 4.42 9.40
N GLN A 59 6.38 4.16 10.52
CA GLN A 59 6.37 5.08 11.66
C GLN A 59 6.99 6.43 11.29
N SER A 60 8.17 6.44 10.65
CA SER A 60 8.79 7.68 10.13
C SER A 60 7.87 8.41 9.16
N GLU A 61 7.27 7.70 8.20
CA GLU A 61 6.32 8.30 7.24
C GLU A 61 5.11 8.91 7.95
N CYS A 62 4.54 8.23 8.96
CA CYS A 62 3.46 8.80 9.76
C CYS A 62 3.90 10.04 10.56
N GLU A 63 5.08 10.02 11.16
CA GLU A 63 5.63 11.15 11.93
C GLU A 63 5.85 12.38 11.04
N ASP A 64 6.44 12.19 9.86
CA ASP A 64 6.68 13.25 8.88
C ASP A 64 5.36 13.85 8.37
N VAL A 65 4.37 13.01 8.07
CA VAL A 65 3.04 13.46 7.63
C VAL A 65 2.33 14.24 8.74
N ILE A 66 2.40 13.78 9.98
CA ILE A 66 1.81 14.48 11.13
C ILE A 66 2.49 15.83 11.34
N ALA A 67 3.82 15.90 11.23
CA ALA A 67 4.58 17.14 11.36
C ALA A 67 4.22 18.15 10.24
N ALA A 68 4.06 17.68 9.00
CA ALA A 68 3.70 18.52 7.86
C ALA A 68 2.23 18.96 7.84
N ALA A 69 1.33 18.26 8.55
CA ALA A 69 -0.11 18.53 8.53
C ALA A 69 -0.54 19.80 9.26
N ASP A 70 0.37 20.47 10.00
CA ASP A 70 0.09 21.71 10.73
C ASP A 70 -1.21 21.62 11.56
N LEU A 71 -1.34 20.53 12.32
CA LEU A 71 -2.49 20.31 13.18
C LEU A 71 -2.44 21.29 14.35
N THR A 72 -3.58 21.90 14.70
CA THR A 72 -3.66 22.63 15.97
C THR A 72 -3.56 21.64 17.15
N ASP A 73 -3.12 22.12 18.31
CA ASP A 73 -3.06 21.29 19.53
C ASP A 73 -4.38 20.57 19.80
N ARG A 74 -5.49 21.27 19.56
CA ARG A 74 -6.84 20.72 19.74
C ARG A 74 -7.17 19.64 18.71
N GLN A 75 -6.79 19.81 17.45
CA GLN A 75 -6.96 18.78 16.43
C GLN A 75 -6.14 17.53 16.76
N ARG A 76 -4.90 17.72 17.21
CA ARG A 76 -4.00 16.64 17.64
C ARG A 76 -4.58 15.86 18.81
N ASP A 77 -5.04 16.57 19.84
CA ASP A 77 -5.66 15.98 21.03
C ASP A 77 -6.91 15.14 20.69
N VAL A 78 -7.83 15.70 19.89
CA VAL A 78 -9.04 14.98 19.46
C VAL A 78 -8.71 13.75 18.62
N LEU A 79 -7.70 13.82 17.73
CA LEU A 79 -7.23 12.67 16.94
C LEU A 79 -6.65 11.57 17.83
N MET A 80 -5.79 11.91 18.79
CA MET A 80 -5.17 10.96 19.72
C MET A 80 -6.21 10.26 20.60
N GLN A 81 -7.15 11.02 21.18
CA GLN A 81 -8.24 10.44 21.98
C GLN A 81 -9.12 9.49 21.17
N ARG A 82 -9.33 9.76 19.87
CA ARG A 82 -10.05 8.82 18.98
C ARG A 82 -9.24 7.56 18.69
N LEU A 83 -7.92 7.66 18.52
CA LEU A 83 -7.03 6.51 18.34
C LEU A 83 -6.97 5.63 19.60
N GLU A 84 -7.07 6.24 20.77
CA GLU A 84 -7.19 5.54 22.06
C GLU A 84 -8.57 4.91 22.30
N GLY A 85 -9.51 5.09 21.37
CA GLY A 85 -10.83 4.45 21.41
C GLY A 85 -11.93 5.25 22.09
N ARG A 86 -11.69 6.49 22.53
CA ARG A 86 -12.74 7.35 23.11
C ARG A 86 -13.80 7.71 22.07
N THR A 87 -15.03 7.90 22.52
CA THR A 87 -16.15 8.37 21.71
C THR A 87 -16.14 9.89 21.58
N PHE A 88 -16.77 10.44 20.54
CA PHE A 88 -16.89 11.89 20.36
C PHE A 88 -17.68 12.59 21.48
N GLU A 89 -18.53 11.85 22.17
CA GLU A 89 -19.30 12.35 23.30
C GLU A 89 -18.41 12.55 24.53
N GLU A 90 -17.58 11.55 24.85
CA GLU A 90 -16.56 11.65 25.92
C GLU A 90 -15.54 12.75 25.62
N ILE A 91 -15.07 12.85 24.37
CA ILE A 91 -14.10 13.88 23.95
C ILE A 91 -14.72 15.28 24.03
N GLY A 92 -15.97 15.41 23.59
CA GLY A 92 -16.72 16.66 23.71
C GLY A 92 -16.86 17.08 25.16
N HIS A 93 -17.32 16.15 26.02
CA HIS A 93 -17.49 16.41 27.45
C HIS A 93 -16.19 16.80 28.14
N ALA A 94 -15.09 16.07 27.90
CA ALA A 94 -13.79 16.32 28.51
C ALA A 94 -13.19 17.69 28.15
N GLY A 95 -13.57 18.28 27.02
CA GLY A 95 -13.06 19.58 26.59
C GLY A 95 -14.11 20.66 26.42
N GLY A 96 -15.25 20.56 27.11
CA GLY A 96 -16.27 21.62 27.15
C GLY A 96 -16.93 21.90 25.80
N HIS A 97 -17.07 20.89 24.95
CA HIS A 97 -17.67 20.99 23.62
C HIS A 97 -18.83 20.01 23.45
N THR A 98 -19.64 20.26 22.44
CA THR A 98 -20.65 19.29 22.00
C THR A 98 -19.97 18.14 21.25
N LYS A 99 -20.64 16.99 21.24
CA LYS A 99 -20.28 15.84 20.38
C LYS A 99 -20.04 16.25 18.92
N GLN A 100 -20.91 17.12 18.39
CA GLN A 100 -20.81 17.65 17.03
C GLN A 100 -19.55 18.52 16.84
N GLY A 101 -19.19 19.32 17.85
CA GLY A 101 -17.95 20.10 17.86
C GLY A 101 -16.70 19.22 17.80
N ALA A 102 -16.64 18.18 18.65
CA ALA A 102 -15.54 17.21 18.64
C ALA A 102 -15.43 16.49 17.28
N GLN A 103 -16.55 16.07 16.69
CA GLN A 103 -16.57 15.45 15.38
C GLN A 103 -16.09 16.40 14.26
N SER A 104 -16.50 17.67 14.30
CA SER A 104 -16.06 18.69 13.34
C SER A 104 -14.54 18.90 13.41
N ILE A 105 -13.98 19.05 14.61
CA ILE A 105 -12.53 19.19 14.84
C ILE A 105 -11.78 17.98 14.29
N PHE A 106 -12.28 16.77 14.56
CA PHE A 106 -11.69 15.53 14.07
C PHE A 106 -11.66 15.47 12.53
N VAL A 107 -12.78 15.78 11.87
CA VAL A 107 -12.86 15.78 10.39
C VAL A 107 -11.93 16.82 9.79
N GLN A 108 -11.81 18.00 10.38
CA GLN A 108 -10.88 19.03 9.92
C GLN A 108 -9.42 18.58 10.07
N GLY A 109 -9.06 17.96 11.20
CA GLY A 109 -7.75 17.36 11.41
C GLY A 109 -7.42 16.27 10.40
N LEU A 110 -8.37 15.36 10.12
CA LEU A 110 -8.21 14.33 9.09
C LEU A 110 -7.99 14.93 7.69
N LYS A 111 -8.74 15.97 7.32
CA LYS A 111 -8.55 16.65 6.03
C LYS A 111 -7.14 17.25 5.90
N LYS A 112 -6.59 17.79 6.98
CA LYS A 112 -5.21 18.30 7.01
C LYS A 112 -4.19 17.16 6.82
N LEU A 113 -4.35 16.06 7.55
CA LEU A 113 -3.51 14.86 7.40
C LEU A 113 -3.55 14.30 5.97
N MET A 114 -4.74 14.20 5.37
CA MET A 114 -4.89 13.74 3.98
C MET A 114 -4.17 14.65 2.99
N ARG A 115 -4.33 15.98 3.14
CA ARG A 115 -3.65 16.94 2.27
C ARG A 115 -2.12 16.86 2.41
N ALA A 116 -1.61 16.73 3.63
CA ALA A 116 -0.19 16.58 3.88
C ALA A 116 0.36 15.28 3.26
N TYR A 117 -0.39 14.18 3.40
CA TYR A 117 -0.03 12.91 2.78
C TYR A 117 -0.08 12.97 1.25
N ASP A 118 -1.04 13.69 0.66
CA ASP A 118 -1.16 13.82 -0.80
C ASP A 118 0.03 14.54 -1.43
N VAL A 119 0.67 15.47 -0.71
CA VAL A 119 1.85 16.21 -1.19
C VAL A 119 3.18 15.67 -0.62
N TYR A 120 3.12 14.61 0.19
CA TYR A 120 4.31 14.02 0.79
C TYR A 120 5.18 13.34 -0.27
N ALA A 121 6.44 13.75 -0.39
CA ALA A 121 7.33 13.34 -1.48
C ALA A 121 7.62 11.82 -1.51
N TYR A 122 7.53 11.16 -0.36
CA TYR A 122 7.78 9.72 -0.22
C TYR A 122 6.50 8.91 -0.03
N ARG A 123 5.35 9.45 -0.44
CA ARG A 123 4.05 8.79 -0.36
C ARG A 123 4.12 7.38 -0.95
N GLY A 124 3.78 6.38 -0.14
CA GLY A 124 3.73 4.98 -0.57
C GLY A 124 5.12 4.32 -0.72
N LEU A 125 6.20 5.00 -0.33
CA LEU A 125 7.55 4.43 -0.35
C LEU A 125 7.64 3.24 0.61
N CYS A 126 6.96 3.28 1.76
CA CYS A 126 6.90 2.13 2.67
C CYS A 126 6.22 0.91 2.01
N ASP A 127 5.20 1.14 1.18
CA ASP A 127 4.50 0.07 0.47
C ASP A 127 5.37 -0.52 -0.64
N VAL A 128 6.05 0.35 -1.42
CA VAL A 128 7.04 -0.09 -2.42
C VAL A 128 8.18 -0.87 -1.76
N TYR A 129 8.72 -0.40 -0.64
CA TYR A 129 9.76 -1.10 0.11
C TYR A 129 9.29 -2.48 0.58
N ARG A 130 8.08 -2.56 1.15
CA ARG A 130 7.49 -3.85 1.54
C ARG A 130 7.38 -4.78 0.36
N ASP A 131 6.93 -4.29 -0.79
CA ASP A 131 6.77 -5.10 -1.99
C ASP A 131 8.11 -5.52 -2.61
N GLU A 132 9.13 -4.68 -2.57
CA GLU A 132 10.48 -5.01 -3.06
C GLU A 132 11.23 -5.97 -2.13
N VAL A 133 11.14 -5.79 -0.81
CA VAL A 133 11.69 -6.75 0.16
C VAL A 133 11.01 -8.12 0.01
N ARG A 134 9.70 -8.15 -0.27
CA ARG A 134 8.96 -9.37 -0.61
C ARG A 134 9.42 -10.01 -1.94
N ARG A 135 9.91 -9.21 -2.91
CA ARG A 135 10.48 -9.73 -4.17
C ARG A 135 11.90 -10.29 -3.98
N GLY A 136 12.70 -9.65 -3.14
CA GLY A 136 14.10 -10.01 -2.84
C GLY A 136 14.27 -11.30 -2.03
N THR A 137 13.25 -11.75 -1.30
CA THR A 137 13.26 -13.02 -0.55
C THR A 137 13.06 -14.27 -1.43
N ARG A 138 13.34 -14.19 -2.74
CA ARG A 138 13.62 -15.39 -3.56
C ARG A 138 14.68 -16.19 -2.82
N SER A 139 14.27 -17.31 -2.21
CA SER A 139 15.16 -18.29 -1.58
C SER A 139 16.42 -18.40 -2.42
N ARG A 140 17.54 -17.94 -1.87
CA ARG A 140 18.85 -18.40 -2.29
C ARG A 140 18.77 -19.92 -2.13
N LYS A 141 18.54 -20.64 -3.24
CA LYS A 141 18.61 -22.10 -3.22
C LYS A 141 20.03 -22.38 -2.77
N VAL A 142 20.20 -22.73 -1.49
CA VAL A 142 21.40 -23.41 -1.03
C VAL A 142 21.41 -24.70 -1.84
N VAL A 143 22.25 -24.74 -2.87
CA VAL A 143 22.55 -25.97 -3.59
C VAL A 143 23.28 -26.83 -2.58
N VAL A 144 22.55 -27.66 -1.84
CA VAL A 144 23.15 -28.71 -1.04
C VAL A 144 23.82 -29.66 -2.03
N GLY A 145 25.15 -29.58 -2.08
CA GLY A 145 25.99 -30.42 -2.93
C GLY A 145 25.65 -31.89 -2.73
N ARG A 146 25.48 -32.59 -3.84
CA ARG A 146 25.33 -34.05 -3.90
C ARG A 146 26.64 -34.65 -3.39
N VAL A 147 26.67 -35.10 -2.12
CA VAL A 147 27.78 -35.90 -1.63
C VAL A 147 27.66 -37.28 -2.27
N GLY A 148 28.60 -37.57 -3.18
CA GLY A 148 28.74 -38.87 -3.81
C GLY A 148 28.98 -39.96 -2.76
N ARG A 149 28.26 -41.07 -2.89
CA ARG A 149 28.47 -42.28 -2.11
C ARG A 149 29.54 -43.09 -2.87
N ILE A 150 30.72 -43.23 -2.29
CA ILE A 150 31.72 -44.26 -2.63
C ILE A 150 31.27 -45.55 -1.95
#